data_AF-A0A960ZZW5-F1
#
_entry.id   AF-A0A960ZZW5-F1
#
_cell.length_a   1.000
_cell.length_b   1.000
_cell.length_c   1.000
_cell.angle_alpha   90.00
_cell.angle_beta   90.00
_cell.angle_gamma   90.00
#
_symmetry.space_group_name_H-M   'P 1'
#
loop_
_entity.id
_entity.type
_entity.pdbx_description
1 polymer ?
#
loop_
_entity_poly.entity_id
_entity_poly.type
_entity_poly.pdbx_seq_one_letter_code
_entity_poly.pdbx_strand_id
1 'polypeptide(L)'
;MNKLDLISKTLQEVIAGDLSHFDVIQNESHDEVNAASQQIGTLWLNRPSLLRVLIDWEKGKLSQKQVQAWGCLMSCGYIWKNGSLKEFNIEYDQAHEDAIIEVLARLYELGDIIDGEISAEELQKMKQSLVT
;
A
#
# COMPACT_ATOMS: atom_id res chain seq x y z
N MET A 1 4.40 -23.15 -9.55
CA MET A 1 4.89 -21.86 -9.02
C MET A 1 5.46 -22.14 -7.65
N ASN A 2 6.71 -21.77 -7.38
CA ASN A 2 7.27 -21.96 -6.04
C ASN A 2 6.71 -20.87 -5.09
N LYS A 3 6.94 -21.00 -3.78
CA LYS A 3 6.40 -20.06 -2.79
C LYS A 3 6.87 -18.61 -3.03
N LEU A 4 8.15 -18.43 -3.33
CA LEU A 4 8.74 -17.11 -3.55
C LEU A 4 8.16 -16.41 -4.78
N ASP A 5 7.90 -17.16 -5.87
CA ASP A 5 7.24 -16.65 -7.08
C ASP A 5 5.82 -16.17 -6.78
N LEU A 6 5.08 -16.92 -5.93
CA LEU A 6 3.73 -16.53 -5.51
C LEU A 6 3.77 -15.21 -4.74
N ILE A 7 4.65 -15.10 -3.73
CA ILE A 7 4.78 -13.88 -2.92
C ILE A 7 5.22 -12.71 -3.79
N SER A 8 6.17 -12.91 -4.71
CA SER A 8 6.65 -11.86 -5.62
C SER A 8 5.52 -11.34 -6.51
N LYS A 9 4.76 -12.25 -7.12
CA LYS A 9 3.61 -11.89 -7.94
C LYS A 9 2.56 -11.14 -7.12
N THR A 10 2.19 -11.65 -5.95
CA THR A 10 1.20 -11.01 -5.08
C THR A 10 1.68 -9.65 -4.59
N LEU A 11 2.98 -9.48 -4.29
CA LEU A 11 3.55 -8.21 -3.86
C LEU A 11 3.45 -7.16 -4.98
N GLN A 12 3.73 -7.54 -6.22
CA GLN A 12 3.54 -6.64 -7.38
C GLN A 12 2.07 -6.23 -7.54
N GLU A 13 1.14 -7.18 -7.42
CA GLU A 13 -0.30 -6.91 -7.46
C GLU A 13 -0.73 -5.95 -6.35
N VAL A 14 -0.26 -6.17 -5.13
CA VAL A 14 -0.54 -5.31 -3.96
C VAL A 14 0.01 -3.90 -4.16
N ILE A 15 1.23 -3.74 -4.67
CA ILE A 15 1.81 -2.42 -4.98
C ILE A 15 1.05 -1.75 -6.14
N ALA A 16 0.51 -2.53 -7.07
CA ALA A 16 -0.38 -2.06 -8.13
C ALA A 16 -1.79 -1.68 -7.65
N GLY A 17 -2.03 -1.69 -6.33
CA GLY A 17 -3.31 -1.38 -5.70
C GLY A 17 -4.34 -2.51 -5.77
N ASP A 18 -3.94 -3.72 -6.20
CA ASP A 18 -4.79 -4.91 -6.14
C ASP A 18 -4.66 -5.61 -4.79
N LEU A 19 -5.65 -5.40 -3.92
CA LEU A 19 -5.66 -5.92 -2.57
C LEU A 19 -6.46 -7.23 -2.45
N SER A 20 -6.84 -7.86 -3.57
CA SER A 20 -7.65 -9.09 -3.60
C SER A 20 -6.99 -10.27 -2.89
N HIS A 21 -5.66 -10.28 -2.81
CA HIS A 21 -4.85 -11.32 -2.17
C HIS A 21 -3.88 -10.73 -1.13
N PHE A 22 -4.23 -9.58 -0.54
CA PHE A 22 -3.34 -8.90 0.40
C PHE A 22 -3.06 -9.70 1.68
N ASP A 23 -4.01 -10.55 2.07
CA ASP A 23 -3.89 -11.47 3.18
C ASP A 23 -2.72 -12.45 3.02
N VAL A 24 -2.37 -12.85 1.79
CA VAL A 24 -1.18 -13.66 1.51
C VAL A 24 0.05 -12.92 2.03
N ILE A 25 0.25 -11.66 1.63
CA ILE A 25 1.38 -10.84 2.07
C ILE A 25 1.39 -10.68 3.60
N GLN A 26 0.24 -10.36 4.20
CA GLN A 26 0.14 -10.17 5.66
C GLN A 26 0.44 -11.45 6.47
N ASN A 27 0.24 -12.62 5.87
CA ASN A 27 0.46 -13.90 6.53
C ASN A 27 1.91 -14.40 6.42
N GLU A 28 2.68 -13.92 5.45
CA GLU A 28 4.09 -14.28 5.30
C GLU A 28 4.99 -13.63 6.35
N SER A 29 6.19 -14.17 6.50
CA SER A 29 7.24 -13.54 7.31
C SER A 29 7.85 -12.35 6.59
N HIS A 30 8.39 -11.41 7.38
CA HIS A 30 9.09 -10.26 6.83
C HIS A 30 10.23 -10.67 5.87
N ASP A 31 11.03 -11.68 6.26
CA ASP A 31 12.17 -12.14 5.45
C ASP A 31 11.73 -12.71 4.08
N GLU A 32 10.57 -13.37 4.01
CA GLU A 32 10.04 -13.91 2.76
C GLU A 32 9.54 -12.80 1.82
N VAL A 33 8.89 -11.77 2.36
CA VAL A 33 8.45 -10.61 1.57
C VAL A 33 9.63 -9.75 1.15
N ASN A 34 10.64 -9.59 2.00
CA ASN A 34 11.88 -8.93 1.63
C ASN A 34 12.62 -9.70 0.51
N ALA A 35 12.73 -11.03 0.61
CA ALA A 35 13.30 -11.85 -0.47
C ALA A 35 12.52 -11.70 -1.79
N ALA A 36 11.18 -11.64 -1.72
CA ALA A 36 10.33 -11.41 -2.87
C ALA A 36 10.56 -10.01 -3.48
N SER A 37 10.71 -8.97 -2.63
CA SER A 37 11.05 -7.61 -3.09
C SER A 37 12.38 -7.58 -3.85
N GLN A 38 13.39 -8.30 -3.34
CA GLN A 38 14.70 -8.41 -3.99
C GLN A 38 14.64 -9.15 -5.33
N GLN A 39 13.78 -10.18 -5.44
CA GLN A 39 13.54 -10.89 -6.71
C GLN A 39 12.87 -9.98 -7.76
N ILE A 40 11.96 -9.10 -7.33
CA ILE A 40 11.30 -8.14 -8.24
C ILE A 40 12.28 -7.04 -8.69
N GLY A 41 13.18 -6.61 -7.80
CA GLY A 41 14.04 -5.45 -8.02
C GLY A 41 13.37 -4.18 -7.52
N THR A 42 13.34 -3.14 -8.35
CA THR A 42 12.74 -1.86 -7.93
C THR A 42 11.22 -1.94 -7.91
N LEU A 43 10.65 -1.65 -6.74
CA LEU A 43 9.22 -1.53 -6.53
C LEU A 43 8.82 -0.07 -6.75
N TRP A 44 7.76 0.15 -7.54
CA TRP A 44 7.28 1.49 -7.88
C TRP A 44 5.83 1.66 -7.51
N LEU A 45 5.54 2.59 -6.61
CA LEU A 45 4.19 3.07 -6.38
C LEU A 45 3.92 4.28 -7.28
N ASN A 46 2.85 4.18 -8.07
CA ASN A 46 2.43 5.23 -8.98
C ASN A 46 1.00 5.70 -8.65
N ARG A 47 0.61 6.85 -9.23
CA ARG A 47 -0.72 7.41 -9.03
C ARG A 47 -1.86 6.46 -9.41
N PRO A 48 -1.83 5.74 -10.56
CA PRO A 48 -2.86 4.75 -10.89
C PRO A 48 -3.10 3.70 -9.80
N SER A 49 -2.03 3.16 -9.20
CA SER A 49 -2.13 2.19 -8.10
C SER A 49 -2.86 2.78 -6.89
N LEU A 50 -2.46 3.99 -6.49
CA LEU A 50 -3.06 4.66 -5.33
C LEU A 50 -4.52 5.03 -5.59
N LEU A 51 -4.82 5.57 -6.78
CA LEU A 51 -6.16 5.89 -7.19
C LEU A 51 -7.07 4.65 -7.23
N ARG A 52 -6.55 3.50 -7.66
CA ARG A 52 -7.27 2.22 -7.61
C ARG A 52 -7.69 1.87 -6.19
N VAL A 53 -6.79 1.97 -5.21
CA VAL A 53 -7.10 1.69 -3.80
C VAL A 53 -8.20 2.62 -3.29
N LEU A 54 -8.11 3.93 -3.56
CA LEU A 54 -9.14 4.89 -3.14
C LEU A 54 -10.51 4.59 -3.76
N ILE A 55 -10.54 4.23 -5.04
CA ILE A 55 -11.79 3.88 -5.75
C ILE A 55 -12.40 2.58 -5.24
N ASP A 56 -11.58 1.55 -5.02
CA ASP A 56 -12.07 0.26 -4.54
C ASP A 56 -12.52 0.35 -3.07
N TRP A 57 -11.89 1.21 -2.28
CA TRP A 57 -12.35 1.55 -0.94
C TRP A 57 -13.67 2.32 -0.94
N GLU A 58 -13.80 3.37 -1.76
CA GLU A 58 -15.06 4.12 -1.94
C GLU A 58 -16.22 3.20 -2.32
N LYS A 59 -15.95 2.17 -3.14
CA LYS A 59 -16.94 1.17 -3.57
C LYS A 59 -17.21 0.08 -2.53
N GLY A 60 -16.58 0.15 -1.36
CA GLY A 60 -16.74 -0.83 -0.27
C GLY A 60 -16.12 -2.19 -0.56
N LYS A 61 -15.24 -2.31 -1.56
CA LYS A 61 -14.53 -3.58 -1.84
C LYS A 61 -13.37 -3.81 -0.88
N LEU A 62 -12.84 -2.73 -0.32
CA LEU A 62 -11.77 -2.75 0.66
C LEU A 62 -12.30 -2.27 2.01
N SER A 63 -11.90 -2.95 3.07
CA SER A 63 -12.14 -2.47 4.43
C SER A 63 -11.14 -1.37 4.80
N GLN A 64 -11.52 -0.49 5.72
CA GLN A 64 -10.62 0.51 6.30
C GLN A 64 -9.30 -0.10 6.81
N LYS A 65 -9.37 -1.27 7.47
CA LYS A 65 -8.19 -1.98 7.97
C LYS A 65 -7.25 -2.44 6.85
N GLN A 66 -7.79 -2.89 5.71
CA GLN A 66 -6.96 -3.27 4.56
C GLN A 66 -6.27 -2.05 3.96
N VAL A 67 -7.00 -0.94 3.80
CA VAL A 67 -6.45 0.31 3.26
C VAL A 67 -5.35 0.86 4.16
N GLN A 68 -5.58 0.91 5.48
CA GLN A 68 -4.59 1.37 6.44
C GLN A 68 -3.33 0.49 6.43
N ALA A 69 -3.49 -0.84 6.50
CA ALA A 69 -2.36 -1.76 6.48
C ALA A 69 -1.56 -1.66 5.18
N TRP A 70 -2.24 -1.40 4.06
CA TRP A 70 -1.57 -1.14 2.79
C TRP A 70 -0.84 0.21 2.78
N GLY A 71 -1.45 1.28 3.28
CA GLY A 71 -0.79 2.58 3.43
C GLY A 71 0.48 2.47 4.28
N CYS A 72 0.41 1.76 5.41
CA CYS A 72 1.57 1.47 6.25
C CYS A 72 2.66 0.67 5.50
N LEU A 73 2.30 -0.34 4.72
CA LEU A 73 3.26 -1.09 3.90
C LEU A 73 3.97 -0.19 2.89
N MET A 74 3.23 0.69 2.20
CA MET A 74 3.76 1.57 1.17
C MET A 74 4.66 2.67 1.75
N SER A 75 4.30 3.21 2.93
CA SER A 75 5.07 4.26 3.61
C SER A 75 6.33 3.74 4.29
N CYS A 76 6.25 2.55 4.89
CA CYS A 76 7.33 2.04 5.75
C CYS A 76 8.17 0.95 5.08
N GLY A 77 7.71 0.34 3.99
CA GLY A 77 8.45 -0.74 3.32
C GLY A 77 8.58 -2.01 4.17
N TYR A 78 7.67 -2.27 5.11
CA TYR A 78 7.68 -3.52 5.88
C TYR A 78 6.27 -3.94 6.30
N ILE A 79 6.12 -5.22 6.65
CA ILE A 79 4.91 -5.76 7.25
C ILE A 79 5.06 -5.76 8.76
N TRP A 80 4.11 -5.15 9.46
CA TRP A 80 4.12 -5.12 10.93
C TRP A 80 3.79 -6.50 11.50
N LYS A 81 4.81 -7.35 11.66
CA LYS A 81 4.69 -8.66 12.31
C LYS A 81 5.97 -8.97 13.08
N ASN A 82 5.84 -9.09 14.41
CA ASN A 82 6.82 -9.58 15.38
C ASN A 82 8.29 -9.67 14.89
N GLY A 83 9.08 -8.61 15.08
CA GLY A 83 10.50 -8.77 15.40
C GLY A 83 11.55 -8.33 14.38
N SER A 84 11.22 -7.72 13.24
CA SER A 84 12.23 -7.13 12.34
C SER A 84 11.67 -5.95 11.53
N LEU A 85 12.27 -4.77 11.70
CA LEU A 85 12.00 -3.54 10.95
C LEU A 85 13.04 -3.38 9.83
N LYS A 86 13.15 -4.34 8.92
CA LYS A 86 14.03 -4.17 7.75
C LYS A 86 13.19 -3.61 6.61
N GLU A 87 13.33 -2.33 6.34
CA GLU A 87 12.58 -1.71 5.26
C GLU A 87 13.08 -2.25 3.91
N PHE A 88 12.15 -2.64 3.03
CA PHE A 88 12.44 -2.77 1.61
C PHE A 88 11.96 -1.51 0.90
N ASN A 89 12.75 -1.05 -0.08
CA ASN A 89 12.54 0.25 -0.69
C ASN A 89 11.40 0.22 -1.71
N ILE A 90 10.49 1.17 -1.60
CA ILE A 90 9.43 1.43 -2.58
C ILE A 90 9.65 2.85 -3.10
N GLU A 91 9.97 2.94 -4.38
CA GLU A 91 10.16 4.23 -5.05
C GLU A 91 8.80 4.80 -5.46
N TYR A 92 8.68 6.12 -5.39
CA TYR A 92 7.48 6.83 -5.82
C TYR A 92 7.71 7.51 -7.16
N ASP A 93 6.63 7.67 -7.95
CA ASP A 93 6.68 8.48 -9.16
C ASP A 93 7.07 9.92 -8.82
N GLN A 94 8.31 10.31 -9.14
CA GLN A 94 8.90 11.63 -8.82
C GLN A 94 8.07 12.81 -9.30
N ALA A 95 7.34 12.67 -10.41
CA ALA A 95 6.51 13.76 -10.92
C ALA A 95 5.32 14.09 -10.01
N HIS A 96 4.96 13.18 -9.10
CA HIS A 96 3.79 13.28 -8.23
C HIS A 96 4.08 12.78 -6.81
N GLU A 97 5.35 12.76 -6.42
CA GLU A 97 5.82 12.21 -5.16
C GLU A 97 5.12 12.86 -3.97
N ASP A 98 5.04 14.19 -3.96
CA ASP A 98 4.36 14.97 -2.91
C ASP A 98 2.89 14.53 -2.72
N ALA A 99 2.14 14.38 -3.81
CA ALA A 99 0.74 13.98 -3.76
C ALA A 99 0.58 12.52 -3.29
N ILE A 100 1.50 11.63 -3.68
CA ILE A 100 1.52 10.25 -3.21
C ILE A 100 1.80 10.21 -1.70
N ILE A 101 2.80 10.95 -1.24
CA ILE A 101 3.19 11.02 0.17
C ILE A 101 2.04 11.56 1.02
N GLU A 102 1.40 12.66 0.61
CA GLU A 102 0.28 13.26 1.34
C GLU A 102 -0.88 12.28 1.50
N VAL A 103 -1.24 11.60 0.41
CA VAL A 103 -2.30 10.59 0.42
C VAL A 103 -1.93 9.40 1.32
N LEU A 104 -0.70 8.88 1.20
CA LEU A 104 -0.24 7.76 2.02
C LEU A 104 -0.22 8.10 3.51
N ALA A 105 0.18 9.33 3.88
CA ALA A 105 0.15 9.80 5.25
C ALA A 105 -1.28 9.76 5.81
N ARG A 106 -2.28 10.22 5.06
CA ARG A 106 -3.68 10.13 5.48
C ARG A 106 -4.21 8.71 5.56
N LEU A 107 -3.81 7.82 4.64
CA LEU A 107 -4.17 6.41 4.71
C LEU A 107 -3.55 5.70 5.93
N TYR A 108 -2.33 6.08 6.30
CA TYR A 108 -1.64 5.54 7.48
C TYR A 108 -2.38 5.87 8.79
N GLU A 109 -2.97 7.07 8.87
CA GLU A 109 -3.69 7.57 10.04
C GLU A 109 -5.07 6.93 10.23
N LEU A 110 -5.59 6.18 9.24
CA LEU A 110 -6.89 5.53 9.33
C LEU A 110 -7.04 4.62 10.56
N GLY A 111 -8.13 4.83 11.30
CA GLY A 111 -8.39 4.10 12.54
C GLY A 111 -7.66 4.62 13.77
N ASP A 112 -6.88 5.71 13.67
CA ASP A 112 -6.43 6.48 14.83
C ASP A 112 -7.62 7.18 15.53
N ILE A 113 -7.47 7.43 16.83
CA ILE A 113 -8.49 8.00 17.72
C ILE A 113 -8.75 9.48 17.41
N ILE A 114 -7.74 10.18 16.88
CA ILE A 114 -7.80 11.63 16.66
C ILE A 114 -8.27 11.95 15.24
N ASP A 115 -7.55 11.46 14.23
CA ASP A 115 -7.79 11.80 12.81
C ASP A 115 -8.01 10.56 11.91
N GLY A 116 -8.50 9.45 12.51
CA GLY A 116 -8.61 8.16 11.82
C GLY A 116 -9.83 7.97 10.94
N GLU A 117 -10.60 9.02 10.68
CA GLU A 117 -11.70 9.02 9.72
C GLU A 117 -11.34 9.90 8.52
N ILE A 118 -11.67 9.43 7.32
CA ILE A 118 -11.58 10.20 6.08
C ILE A 118 -13.00 10.44 5.59
N SER A 119 -13.37 11.71 5.46
CA SER A 119 -14.69 12.08 4.94
C SER A 119 -14.80 11.81 3.44
N ALA A 120 -16.02 11.74 2.91
CA ALA A 120 -16.23 11.60 1.46
C ALA A 120 -15.63 12.77 0.67
N GLU A 121 -15.66 13.98 1.22
CA GLU A 121 -15.08 15.18 0.61
C GLU A 121 -13.55 15.11 0.57
N GLU A 122 -12.93 14.68 1.67
CA GLU A 122 -11.49 14.45 1.75
C GLU A 122 -11.05 13.36 0.77
N LEU A 123 -11.78 12.24 0.70
CA LEU A 123 -11.53 11.19 -0.27
C LEU A 123 -11.62 11.70 -1.72
N GLN A 124 -12.56 12.58 -2.05
CA GLN A 124 -12.60 13.22 -3.38
C GLN A 124 -11.38 14.10 -3.63
N LYS A 125 -10.95 14.92 -2.65
CA LYS A 125 -9.77 15.78 -2.78
C LYS A 125 -8.50 14.95 -3.03
N MET A 126 -8.34 13.86 -2.27
CA MET A 126 -7.22 12.92 -2.45
C MET A 126 -7.21 12.34 -3.88
N LYS A 127 -8.36 11.86 -4.38
CA LYS A 127 -8.45 11.36 -5.77
C LYS A 127 -8.13 12.45 -6.80
N GLN A 128 -8.58 13.68 -6.60
CA GLN A 128 -8.31 14.80 -7.51
C GLN A 128 -6.81 15.15 -7.56
N SER A 129 -6.14 15.18 -6.42
CA SER A 129 -4.69 15.45 -6.33
C SER A 129 -3.83 14.45 -7.11
N LEU A 130 -4.35 13.24 -7.34
CA LEU A 130 -3.68 12.18 -8.10
C LEU A 130 -4.01 12.20 -9.60
N VAL A 131 -4.85 13.12 -10.08
CA VAL A 131 -5.20 13.20 -11.51
C VAL A 131 -4.60 14.44 -12.17
N THR A 132 -4.48 15.53 -11.42
CA THR A 132 -3.83 16.78 -11.83
C THR A 132 -2.32 16.63 -11.94
#